data_AF-A0A0T2ZK87-F1
#
_entry.id   AF-A0A0T2ZK87-F1
#
_cell.length_a   1.000
_cell.length_b   1.000
_cell.length_c   1.000
_cell.angle_alpha   90.00
_cell.angle_beta   90.00
_cell.angle_gamma   90.00
#
_symmetry.space_group_name_H-M   'P 1'
#
loop_
_entity.id
_entity.type
_entity.pdbx_description
1 polymer ?
#
loop_
_entity_poly.entity_id
_entity_poly.type
_entity_poly.pdbx_seq_one_letter_code
_entity_poly.pdbx_strand_id
1 'polypeptide(L)' 'MSAVTTPSDQKRLANLKALFALKGFAVHDVSTGGWFVAKWNLTKFCPALADLESFAAQVEAA' A
#
# COMPACT_ATOMS: atom_id res chain seq x y z
N MET A 1 3.51 -8.02 19.03
CA MET A 1 2.56 -8.88 18.31
C MET A 1 2.80 -8.71 16.82
N SER A 2 3.71 -9.49 16.24
CA SER A 2 4.04 -9.41 14.81
C SER A 2 3.02 -10.25 14.04
N ALA A 3 2.13 -9.58 13.31
CA ALA A 3 1.09 -10.24 12.52
C ALA A 3 1.72 -11.20 11.52
N VAL A 4 1.31 -12.47 11.57
CA VAL A 4 1.65 -13.48 10.58
C VAL A 4 1.10 -13.04 9.22
N THR A 5 1.96 -12.52 8.36
CA THR A 5 1.57 -12.18 6.98
C THR A 5 1.47 -13.48 6.20
N THR A 6 0.27 -14.05 6.19
CA THR A 6 -0.08 -15.23 5.38
C THR A 6 0.42 -15.00 3.93
N PRO A 7 0.91 -16.04 3.21
CA PRO A 7 1.42 -15.87 1.84
C PRO A 7 0.43 -15.19 0.88
N SER A 8 -0.88 -15.30 1.14
CA SER A 8 -1.93 -14.58 0.41
C SER A 8 -1.85 -13.05 0.56
N ASP A 9 -1.54 -12.56 1.76
CA ASP A 9 -1.38 -11.12 2.04
C ASP A 9 -0.14 -10.55 1.35
N GLN A 10 0.95 -11.32 1.27
CA GLN A 10 2.15 -10.90 0.56
C GLN A 10 1.90 -10.73 -0.95
N LYS A 11 1.13 -11.65 -1.55
CA LYS A 11 0.73 -11.53 -2.97
C LYS A 11 -0.15 -10.32 -3.21
N ARG A 12 -1.13 -10.07 -2.33
CA ARG A 12 -2.01 -8.88 -2.41
C ARG A 12 -1.19 -7.59 -2.30
N LEU A 13 -0.30 -7.51 -1.30
CA LEU A 13 0.58 -6.37 -1.13
C LEU A 13 1.46 -6.12 -2.36
N ALA A 14 2.07 -7.17 -2.92
CA ALA A 14 2.90 -7.05 -4.11
C ALA A 14 2.12 -6.51 -5.31
N ASN A 15 0.87 -6.98 -5.50
CA ASN A 15 0.00 -6.50 -6.55
C ASN A 15 -0.38 -5.02 -6.36
N LEU A 16 -0.74 -4.62 -5.13
CA LEU A 16 -1.02 -3.23 -4.79
C LEU A 16 0.19 -2.33 -5.05
N LYS A 17 1.39 -2.74 -4.62
CA LYS A 17 2.63 -2.00 -4.88
C LYS A 17 2.88 -1.82 -6.38
N ALA A 18 2.61 -2.85 -7.18
CA ALA A 18 2.73 -2.76 -8.64
C ALA A 18 1.72 -1.77 -9.24
N LEU A 19 0.45 -1.80 -8.81
CA LEU A 19 -0.58 -0.84 -9.23
C LEU A 19 -0.19 0.61 -8.89
N PHE A 20 0.30 0.84 -7.66
CA PHE A 20 0.80 2.14 -7.24
C PHE A 20 1.97 2.60 -8.10
N ALA A 21 2.94 1.73 -8.39
CA ALA A 21 4.07 2.04 -9.25
C ALA A 21 3.61 2.41 -10.68
N LEU A 22 2.64 1.69 -11.25
CA LEU A 22 2.07 2.01 -12.56
C LEU A 22 1.41 3.39 -12.60
N LYS A 23 0.85 3.84 -11.48
CA LYS A 23 0.21 5.16 -11.32
C LYS A 23 1.17 6.26 -10.85
N GLY A 24 2.46 5.94 -10.68
CA GLY A 24 3.52 6.86 -10.27
C GLY A 24 3.55 7.17 -8.77
N PHE A 25 3.05 6.25 -7.94
CA PHE A 25 3.17 6.30 -6.48
C PHE A 25 4.29 5.37 -6.02
N ALA A 26 5.05 5.82 -5.02
CA ALA A 26 6.05 5.06 -4.30
C ALA A 26 5.45 4.51 -2.99
N VAL A 27 5.62 3.23 -2.73
CA VAL A 27 5.16 2.59 -1.49
C VAL A 27 6.35 2.21 -0.63
N HIS A 28 6.44 2.80 0.56
CA HIS A 28 7.49 2.55 1.55
C HIS A 28 6.92 1.77 2.73
N ASP A 29 7.56 0.68 3.13
CA ASP A 29 7.26 -0.02 4.37
C ASP A 29 7.82 0.74 5.59
N VAL A 30 7.04 0.73 6.67
CA VAL A 30 7.41 1.39 7.94
C VAL A 30 7.78 0.32 8.95
N SER A 31 8.95 0.47 9.57
CA SER A 31 9.52 -0.51 10.51
C SER A 31 8.64 -0.75 11.74
N THR A 32 7.86 0.24 12.15
CA THR A 32 6.89 0.16 13.25
C THR A 32 5.54 -0.46 12.87
N GLY A 33 5.34 -0.80 11.59
CA GLY A 33 4.11 -1.35 11.03
C GLY A 33 3.38 -0.33 10.17
N GLY A 34 2.87 -0.79 9.01
CA GLY A 34 2.16 0.02 8.02
C GLY A 34 3.00 0.40 6.81
N TRP A 35 2.42 1.23 5.95
CA TRP A 35 2.99 1.66 4.68
C TRP A 35 2.72 3.13 4.40
N PHE A 36 3.71 3.82 3.85
CA PHE A 36 3.53 5.14 3.25
C PHE A 36 3.39 5.02 1.74
N VAL A 37 2.32 5.58 1.20
CA VAL A 37 2.15 5.76 -0.23
C VAL A 37 2.41 7.24 -0.55
N ALA A 38 3.45 7.52 -1.31
CA ALA A 38 3.90 8.86 -1.65
C ALA A 38 3.92 9.08 -3.16
N LYS A 39 3.42 10.22 -3.60
CA LYS A 39 3.52 10.78 -4.94
C LYS A 39 3.87 12.26 -4.79
N TRP A 40 4.42 12.86 -5.84
CA TRP A 40 4.88 14.25 -5.84
C TRP A 40 3.97 15.25 -5.09
N ASN A 41 2.64 15.09 -5.19
CA ASN A 41 1.66 15.97 -4.56
C ASN A 41 0.80 15.32 -3.46
N LEU A 42 1.09 14.08 -3.05
CA LEU A 42 0.25 13.35 -2.10
C LEU A 42 1.07 12.36 -1.31
N THR A 43 0.98 12.43 0.02
CA THR A 43 1.51 11.41 0.91
C THR A 43 0.39 10.89 1.80
N LYS A 44 0.20 9.57 1.82
CA LYS A 44 -0.82 8.91 2.65
C LYS A 44 -0.19 7.81 3.47
N PHE A 45 -0.49 7.81 4.77
CA PHE A 45 -0.12 6.73 5.67
C PHE A 45 -1.25 5.70 5.73
N CYS A 46 -0.92 4.44 5.48
CA CYS A 46 -1.84 3.30 5.54
C CYS A 46 -1.34 2.33 6.61
N PRO A 47 -1.95 2.29 7.81
CA PRO A 47 -1.52 1.41 8.89
C PRO A 47 -1.87 -0.06 8.65
N ALA A 48 -2.91 -0.34 7.86
CA ALA A 48 -3.38 -1.69 7.54
C ALA A 48 -3.44 -1.93 6.03
N LEU A 49 -3.47 -3.21 5.63
CA LEU A 49 -3.60 -3.60 4.23
C LEU A 49 -4.93 -3.11 3.63
N ALA A 50 -6.00 -3.13 4.41
CA ALA A 50 -7.33 -2.65 4.01
C ALA A 50 -7.34 -1.16 3.64
N ASP A 51 -6.56 -0.32 4.32
CA ASP A 51 -6.40 1.11 3.96
C ASP A 51 -5.66 1.27 2.62
N LEU A 52 -4.70 0.38 2.37
CA LEU A 52 -3.90 0.34 1.16
C LEU A 52 -4.75 -0.08 -0.05
N GLU A 53 -5.62 -1.08 0.14
CA GLU A 53 -6.64 -1.51 -0.84
C GLU A 53 -7.67 -0.41 -1.11
N SER A 54 -8.21 0.21 -0.06
CA SER A 54 -9.18 1.31 -0.18
C SER A 54 -8.58 2.50 -0.94
N PHE A 55 -7.30 2.80 -0.70
CA PHE A 55 -6.60 3.85 -1.42
C PHE A 55 -6.32 3.47 -2.88
N ALA A 56 -5.95 2.21 -3.15
CA ALA A 56 -5.77 1.73 -4.52
C ALA A 56 -7.06 1.86 -5.33
N ALA A 57 -8.22 1.49 -4.77
CA ALA A 57 -9.51 1.65 -5.42
C ALA A 57 -9.84 3.11 -5.76
N GLN A 58 -9.51 4.05 -4.87
CA GLN A 58 -9.66 5.49 -5.13
C GLN A 58 -8.75 5.98 -6.26
N VAL A 59 -7.53 5.47 -6.33
CA VAL A 59 -6.54 5.83 -7.36
C VAL A 59 -6.82 5.17 -8.72
N GLU A 60 -7.47 4.01 -8.74
CA GLU A 60 -7.94 3.39 -9.98
C GLU A 60 -9.17 4.07 -10.55
N ALA A 61 -10.08 4.55 -9.70
CA ALA A 61 -11.28 5.28 -10.11
C ALA A 61 -11.01 6.73 -10.58
N ALA A 62 -9.80 7.25 -10.31
CA ALA A 62 -9.33 8.59 -10.69
C ALA A 62 -8.42 8.56 -11.93
#